data_AF-A0A0W7YJ51-F1
#
_entry.id   AF-A0A0W7YJ51-F1
#
_cell.length_a   1.000
_cell.length_b   1.000
_cell.length_c   1.000
_cell.angle_alpha   90.00
_cell.angle_beta   90.00
_cell.angle_gamma   90.00
#
_symmetry.space_group_name_H-M   'P 1'
#
loop_
_entity.id
_entity.type
_entity.pdbx_description
1 polymer ?
#
loop_
_entity_poly.entity_id
_entity_poly.type
_entity_poly.pdbx_seq_one_letter_code
_entity_poly.pdbx_strand_id
1 'polypeptide(L)' 'MKTVNFQLDGMNSLEITQIEENLFEVRVALDGKISMNYMNREQLKQIGSTYYIENSQICIDDLLKN' A
#
# COMPACT_ATOMS: atom_id res chain seq x y z
N MET A 1 5.75 -3.80 -14.54
CA MET A 1 4.99 -4.10 -13.32
C MET A 1 5.92 -3.91 -12.13
N LYS A 2 5.56 -3.06 -11.17
CA LYS A 2 6.32 -2.82 -9.93
C LYS A 2 5.40 -3.11 -8.75
N THR A 3 5.91 -3.83 -7.76
CA THR A 3 5.18 -4.14 -6.53
C THR A 3 6.05 -3.82 -5.34
N VAL A 4 5.43 -3.26 -4.31
CA VAL A 4 6.05 -3.08 -3.01
C VAL A 4 5.16 -3.73 -1.98
N ASN A 5 5.77 -4.53 -1.11
CA ASN A 5 5.09 -5.23 -0.04
C ASN A 5 5.75 -4.81 1.28
N PHE A 6 4.92 -4.41 2.23
CA PHE A 6 5.28 -4.12 3.60
C PHE A 6 4.68 -5.21 4.47
N GLN A 7 5.50 -6.17 4.88
CA GLN A 7 5.13 -7.12 5.91
C GLN A 7 5.24 -6.43 7.27
N LEU A 8 4.15 -6.44 8.01
CA LEU A 8 4.12 -5.94 9.38
C LEU A 8 4.20 -7.12 10.35
N ASP A 9 3.78 -6.92 11.58
CA ASP A 9 3.73 -7.97 12.58
C ASP A 9 2.61 -8.99 12.32
N GLY A 10 2.81 -10.21 12.81
CA GLY A 10 1.82 -11.28 12.70
C GLY A 10 1.36 -11.55 11.26
N MET A 11 0.06 -11.36 11.02
CA MET A 11 -0.60 -11.54 9.72
C MET A 11 -0.91 -10.22 9.00
N ASN A 12 -0.37 -9.10 9.49
CA ASN A 12 -0.64 -7.78 8.93
C ASN A 12 0.31 -7.49 7.77
N SER A 13 -0.21 -6.99 6.65
CA SER A 13 0.62 -6.57 5.51
C SER A 13 -0.08 -5.54 4.64
N LEU A 14 0.73 -4.76 3.91
CA LEU A 14 0.28 -3.84 2.87
C LEU A 14 1.06 -4.14 1.59
N GLU A 15 0.35 -4.52 0.53
CA GLU A 15 0.92 -4.73 -0.79
C GLU A 15 0.32 -3.72 -1.77
N ILE A 16 1.19 -3.08 -2.54
CA ILE A 16 0.83 -2.11 -3.56
C ILE A 16 1.46 -2.56 -4.88
N THR A 17 0.61 -2.89 -5.85
CA THR A 17 1.03 -3.31 -7.18
C THR A 17 0.59 -2.29 -8.21
N GLN A 18 1.54 -1.76 -8.99
CA GLN A 18 1.23 -0.92 -10.13
C GLN A 18 0.76 -1.80 -11.30
N ILE A 19 -0.51 -1.64 -11.67
CA ILE A 19 -1.12 -2.35 -12.80
C ILE A 19 -0.93 -1.56 -14.10
N GLU A 20 -1.17 -0.24 -14.05
CA GLU A 20 -0.97 0.69 -15.16
C GLU A 20 -0.28 1.98 -14.70
N GLU A 21 -0.02 2.92 -15.61
CA GLU A 21 0.71 4.17 -15.32
C GLU A 21 0.13 4.93 -14.12
N ASN A 22 -1.21 4.96 -14.00
CA ASN A 22 -1.93 5.67 -12.95
C ASN A 22 -2.93 4.78 -12.18
N LEU A 23 -2.81 3.44 -12.27
CA LEU A 23 -3.69 2.50 -11.58
C LEU A 23 -2.89 1.55 -10.69
N PHE A 24 -3.26 1.50 -9.42
CA PHE A 24 -2.61 0.70 -8.39
C PHE A 24 -3.63 -0.21 -7.72
N GLU A 25 -3.25 -1.45 -7.51
CA GLU A 25 -3.96 -2.38 -6.63
C GLU A 25 -3.32 -2.33 -5.25
N VAL A 26 -4.14 -2.07 -4.24
CA VAL A 26 -3.73 -1.97 -2.84
C VAL A 26 -4.41 -3.09 -2.08
N ARG A 27 -3.62 -4.03 -1.57
CA ARG A 27 -4.07 -5.13 -0.72
C ARG A 27 -3.60 -4.89 0.70
N VAL A 28 -4.55 -4.90 1.63
CA VAL A 28 -4.30 -4.76 3.06
C VAL A 28 -4.74 -6.05 3.73
N ALA A 29 -3.79 -6.76 4.35
CA ALA A 29 -4.10 -7.84 5.27
C ALA A 29 -4.04 -7.31 6.70
N LEU A 30 -5.12 -7.47 7.47
CA LEU A 30 -5.18 -7.17 8.89
C LEU A 30 -5.83 -8.35 9.62
N ASP A 31 -5.17 -8.89 10.64
CA ASP A 31 -5.61 -10.07 11.39
C ASP A 31 -6.03 -11.24 10.47
N GLY A 32 -5.30 -11.43 9.37
CA GLY A 32 -5.58 -12.48 8.39
C GLY A 32 -6.78 -12.20 7.46
N LYS A 33 -7.45 -11.05 7.59
CA LYS A 33 -8.49 -10.59 6.65
C LYS A 33 -7.87 -9.71 5.59
N ILE A 34 -8.13 -10.03 4.32
CA ILE A 34 -7.61 -9.28 3.18
C ILE A 34 -8.70 -8.37 2.61
N SER A 35 -8.38 -7.09 2.48
CA SER A 35 -9.15 -6.10 1.74
C SER A 35 -8.36 -5.65 0.53
N MET A 36 -9.03 -5.51 -0.62
CA MET A 36 -8.40 -5.09 -1.88
C MET A 36 -9.13 -3.88 -2.44
N ASN A 37 -8.37 -2.87 -2.85
CA ASN A 37 -8.88 -1.64 -3.43
C ASN A 37 -8.05 -1.23 -4.64
N TYR A 38 -8.70 -0.58 -5.61
CA TYR A 38 -8.02 0.04 -6.74
C TYR A 38 -7.96 1.55 -6.53
N MET A 39 -6.77 2.11 -6.70
CA MET A 39 -6.49 3.50 -6.41
C MET A 39 -5.68 4.13 -7.53
N ASN A 40 -5.97 5.39 -7.83
CA ASN A 40 -5.12 6.18 -8.70
C ASN A 40 -3.93 6.79 -7.92
N ARG A 41 -2.99 7.40 -8.64
CA ARG A 41 -1.77 7.99 -8.05
C ARG A 41 -2.07 9.05 -6.98
N GLU A 42 -3.12 9.85 -7.14
CA GLU A 42 -3.51 10.89 -6.18
C GLU A 42 -4.08 10.29 -4.89
N GLN A 43 -4.95 9.30 -5.02
CA GLN A 43 -5.53 8.56 -3.89
C GLN A 43 -4.45 7.82 -3.10
N LEU A 44 -3.49 7.20 -3.80
CA LEU A 44 -2.37 6.51 -3.16
C LEU A 44 -1.46 7.49 -2.38
N LYS A 45 -1.25 8.71 -2.89
CA LYS A 45 -0.50 9.77 -2.18
C LYS A 45 -1.16 10.19 -0.88
N GLN A 46 -2.50 10.31 -0.86
CA GLN A 46 -3.24 10.66 0.35
C GLN A 46 -3.05 9.61 1.47
N ILE A 47 -2.92 8.34 1.08
CA ILE A 47 -2.69 7.21 1.99
C ILE A 47 -1.22 7.15 2.44
N GLY A 48 -0.32 7.42 1.51
CA GLY A 48 1.13 7.36 1.70
C GLY A 48 1.76 8.43 2.58
N SER A 49 1.00 9.49 2.83
CA SER A 49 1.42 10.59 3.71
C SER A 49 1.47 10.13 5.18
N THR A 50 0.59 9.19 5.57
CA THR A 50 0.59 8.56 6.90
C THR A 50 -0.34 7.34 6.89
N TYR A 51 0.19 6.14 6.62
CA TYR A 51 -0.52 4.91 6.95
C TYR A 51 0.02 4.38 8.27
N TYR A 52 -0.81 4.44 9.31
CA TYR A 52 -0.53 3.83 10.61
C TYR A 52 -1.18 2.46 10.64
N ILE A 53 -0.37 1.40 10.70
CA ILE A 53 -0.85 0.09 11.10
C ILE A 53 -0.20 -0.20 12.44
N GLU A 54 -1.04 -0.25 13.48
CA GLU A 54 -0.70 -0.73 14.82
C GLU A 54 0.60 -0.17 15.45
N ASN A 55 0.96 1.09 15.11
CA ASN A 55 2.15 1.87 15.54
C ASN A 55 3.34 1.94 14.56
N SER A 56 3.22 1.37 13.36
CA SER A 56 4.26 1.49 12.31
C SER A 56 3.87 2.53 11.26
N GLN A 57 4.74 3.52 11.03
CA GLN A 57 4.60 4.51 9.96
C GLN A 57 5.26 3.99 8.68
N ILE A 58 4.48 3.85 7.61
CA ILE A 58 5.00 3.50 6.28
C ILE A 58 5.01 4.76 5.41
N CYS A 59 6.17 5.11 4.85
CA CYS A 59 6.33 6.19 3.87
C CYS A 59 6.28 5.60 2.45
N ILE A 60 5.25 5.96 1.68
CA ILE A 60 5.00 5.42 0.33
C ILE A 60 5.74 6.22 -0.77
N ASP A 61 6.47 7.28 -0.41
CA ASP A 61 7.11 8.18 -1.37
C ASP A 61 8.12 7.47 -2.31
N ASP A 62 8.70 6.35 -1.90
CA ASP A 62 9.63 5.57 -2.74
C ASP A 62 8.95 4.84 -3.91
N LEU A 63 7.63 4.59 -3.86
CA LEU A 63 6.85 4.03 -4.98
C LEU A 63 6.62 5.06 -6.10
N LEU A 64 6.60 6.35 -5.77
CA LEU A 64 6.14 7.42 -6.65
C LEU A 64 7.26 8.16 -7.38
N LYS A 65 8.52 7.83 -7.07
CA LYS A 65 9.73 8.44 -7.67
C LYS A 65 10.01 8.03 -9.13
N ASN A 66 9.07 7.38 -9.81
CA ASN A 66 9.13 7.18 -11.26
C ASN A 66 7.81 7.62 -11.93
#